data_AF-A0A956DGV0-F1
#
_entry.id   AF-A0A956DGV0-F1
#
_cell.length_a   1.000
_cell.length_b   1.000
_cell.length_c   1.000
_cell.angle_alpha   90.00
_cell.angle_beta   90.00
_cell.angle_gamma   90.00
#
_symmetry.space_group_name_H-M   'P 1'
#
loop_
_entity.id
_entity.type
_entity.pdbx_description
1 polymer ?
#
loop_
_entity_poly.entity_id
_entity_poly.type
_entity_poly.pdbx_seq_one_letter_code
_entity_poly.pdbx_strand_id
1 'polypeptide(L)'
;AAWGSAVSDPSAVADLLEAAAACATAPLSPGWRELVDLSVAAREAARFKVDVSFSLLGIGESGARLSVNDKGEEVAFRERLREVAPSLGLAEPQLDAMLGVSPPGVVQTTLGVKWPDAGGAPSRVTLYHEELFRAADGAALIAEVFHRFGARPPEPRSGVEPGAVAVDIHREQVVGLKDYWIATEKSAAPTVALPKALEAFRRATPFARERGTRRYLVARRFDRAGDLVGHKLLWMSEAHEPAAVARAWAFVDDARRRLALPASRASRALDRLRSRWSHPASLYPDLVSLDLDRDEQPLGLTVYVSLKG
;
A
#
# COMPACT_ATOMS: atom_id res chain seq x y z
N ALA A 1 -24.64 -7.66 10.77
CA ALA A 1 -24.67 -9.13 10.96
C ALA A 1 -25.09 -9.75 9.64
N ALA A 2 -24.30 -10.45 8.84
CA ALA A 2 -23.15 -11.31 9.13
C ALA A 2 -21.90 -10.90 8.35
N TRP A 3 -20.82 -10.57 9.05
CA TRP A 3 -19.45 -10.68 8.55
C TRP A 3 -18.94 -12.00 9.09
N GLY A 4 -19.52 -13.09 8.59
CA GLY A 4 -19.27 -14.45 9.05
C GLY A 4 -18.08 -15.04 8.32
N SER A 5 -17.09 -15.48 9.10
CA SER A 5 -16.13 -16.54 8.81
C SER A 5 -16.05 -16.98 7.35
N ALA A 6 -15.14 -16.38 6.59
CA ALA A 6 -14.67 -17.00 5.36
C ALA A 6 -13.34 -17.68 5.67
N VAL A 7 -13.40 -19.01 5.61
CA VAL A 7 -12.33 -19.95 5.93
C VAL A 7 -11.05 -19.56 5.18
N SER A 8 -9.99 -19.29 5.94
CA SER A 8 -8.63 -19.10 5.48
C SER A 8 -8.08 -20.42 4.94
N ASP A 9 -7.79 -20.48 3.64
CA ASP A 9 -6.93 -21.54 3.10
C ASP A 9 -5.45 -21.14 3.39
N PRO A 10 -4.74 -21.82 4.31
CA PRO A 10 -3.35 -21.49 4.61
C PRO A 10 -2.43 -21.68 3.39
N SER A 11 -2.83 -22.52 2.42
CA SER A 11 -2.08 -22.72 1.18
C SER A 11 -2.07 -21.48 0.30
N ALA A 12 -3.10 -20.63 0.39
CA ALA A 12 -3.21 -19.37 -0.33
C ALA A 12 -2.20 -18.31 0.12
N VAL A 13 -2.02 -18.23 1.44
CA VAL A 13 -1.05 -17.32 2.04
C VAL A 13 0.35 -17.86 1.75
N ALA A 14 0.58 -19.17 1.88
CA ALA A 14 1.83 -19.80 1.48
C ALA A 14 2.16 -19.54 -0.01
N ASP A 15 1.19 -19.60 -0.92
CA ASP A 15 1.35 -19.29 -2.35
C ASP A 15 1.73 -17.82 -2.61
N LEU A 16 1.03 -16.87 -1.97
CA LEU A 16 1.36 -15.45 -2.05
C LEU A 16 2.79 -15.18 -1.58
N LEU A 17 3.19 -15.86 -0.51
CA LEU A 17 4.48 -15.71 0.11
C LEU A 17 5.58 -16.43 -0.67
N GLU A 18 5.29 -17.57 -1.28
CA GLU A 18 6.16 -18.24 -2.25
C GLU A 18 6.37 -17.34 -3.47
N ALA A 19 5.32 -16.69 -3.96
CA ALA A 19 5.44 -15.75 -5.07
C ALA A 19 6.21 -14.47 -4.69
N ALA A 20 6.03 -13.96 -3.47
CA ALA A 20 6.83 -12.87 -2.93
C ALA A 20 8.30 -13.29 -2.77
N ALA A 21 8.56 -14.52 -2.31
CA ALA A 21 9.89 -15.11 -2.22
C ALA A 21 10.51 -15.36 -3.61
N ALA A 22 9.71 -15.77 -4.59
CA ALA A 22 10.14 -16.00 -5.97
C ALA A 22 10.44 -14.70 -6.73
N CYS A 23 9.96 -13.54 -6.24
CA CYS A 23 10.44 -12.24 -6.70
C CYS A 23 11.90 -12.00 -6.26
N ALA A 24 12.37 -12.75 -5.27
CA ALA A 24 13.51 -12.41 -4.47
C ALA A 24 14.71 -13.33 -4.81
N THR A 25 15.91 -12.77 -4.78
CA THR A 25 17.17 -13.35 -5.32
C THR A 25 17.86 -14.38 -4.42
N ALA A 26 17.48 -14.48 -3.15
CA ALA A 26 18.13 -15.32 -2.14
C ALA A 26 17.08 -15.97 -1.20
N PRO A 27 17.48 -16.89 -0.30
CA PRO A 27 16.57 -17.39 0.73
C PRO A 27 16.02 -16.24 1.58
N LEU A 28 14.74 -16.32 1.95
CA LEU A 28 14.05 -15.32 2.79
C LEU A 28 14.83 -15.11 4.10
N SER A 29 15.00 -13.86 4.52
CA SER A 29 15.63 -13.57 5.80
C SER A 29 14.77 -14.10 6.97
N PRO A 30 15.37 -14.41 8.13
CA PRO A 30 14.60 -14.83 9.32
C PRO A 30 13.47 -13.87 9.68
N GLY A 31 13.71 -12.55 9.61
CA GLY A 31 12.68 -11.53 9.86
C GLY A 31 11.53 -11.51 8.84
N TRP A 32 11.78 -11.92 7.58
CA TRP A 32 10.69 -12.12 6.62
C TRP A 32 9.83 -13.33 7.01
N ARG A 33 10.46 -14.44 7.41
CA ARG A 33 9.74 -15.65 7.85
C ARG A 33 8.94 -15.39 9.12
N GLU A 34 9.49 -14.63 10.08
CA GLU A 34 8.76 -14.21 11.28
C GLU A 34 7.56 -13.31 10.97
N LEU A 35 7.69 -12.32 10.08
CA LEU A 35 6.56 -11.50 9.64
C LEU A 35 5.51 -12.30 8.87
N VAL A 36 5.94 -13.30 8.13
CA VAL A 36 5.09 -14.26 7.43
C VAL A 36 4.32 -15.13 8.40
N ASP A 37 5.01 -15.78 9.33
CA ASP A 37 4.41 -16.65 10.33
C ASP A 37 3.46 -15.83 11.20
N LEU A 38 3.84 -14.58 11.51
CA LEU A 38 2.98 -13.63 12.16
C LEU A 38 1.76 -13.30 11.34
N SER A 39 1.91 -12.99 10.06
CA SER A 39 0.80 -12.66 9.15
C SER A 39 -0.16 -13.84 8.95
N VAL A 40 0.37 -15.07 8.90
CA VAL A 40 -0.40 -16.31 8.82
C VAL A 40 -1.17 -16.54 10.13
N ALA A 41 -0.47 -16.57 11.27
CA ALA A 41 -1.09 -16.79 12.58
C ALA A 41 -2.12 -15.70 12.94
N ALA A 42 -1.78 -14.44 12.62
CA ALA A 42 -2.64 -13.26 12.71
C ALA A 42 -3.96 -13.42 11.93
N ARG A 43 -3.86 -13.92 10.70
CA ARG A 43 -4.98 -14.08 9.78
C ARG A 43 -5.82 -15.31 10.11
N GLU A 44 -5.19 -16.42 10.51
CA GLU A 44 -5.86 -17.63 11.00
C GLU A 44 -6.70 -17.35 12.26
N ALA A 45 -6.25 -16.42 13.11
CA ALA A 45 -7.03 -15.93 14.23
C ALA A 45 -8.08 -14.86 13.87
N ALA A 46 -8.19 -14.48 12.59
CA ALA A 46 -9.02 -13.38 12.07
C ALA A 46 -8.73 -11.98 12.69
N ARG A 47 -7.52 -11.79 13.25
CA ARG A 47 -7.16 -10.59 14.03
C ARG A 47 -6.61 -9.44 13.18
N PHE A 48 -6.06 -9.71 12.00
CA PHE A 48 -5.40 -8.72 11.14
C PHE A 48 -5.72 -8.88 9.65
N LYS A 49 -5.62 -7.80 8.87
CA LYS A 49 -5.59 -7.87 7.39
C LYS A 49 -4.14 -7.87 6.93
N VAL A 50 -3.81 -8.83 6.07
CA VAL A 50 -2.51 -8.92 5.42
C VAL A 50 -2.70 -8.72 3.93
N ASP A 51 -2.10 -7.66 3.40
CA ASP A 51 -2.09 -7.34 1.98
C ASP A 51 -0.68 -7.52 1.41
N VAL A 52 -0.56 -8.19 0.27
CA VAL A 52 0.71 -8.37 -0.45
C VAL A 52 0.68 -7.50 -1.70
N SER A 53 1.75 -6.76 -1.93
CA SER A 53 1.85 -5.85 -3.08
C SER A 53 3.12 -6.09 -3.89
N PHE A 54 2.99 -5.94 -5.20
CA PHE A 54 4.04 -6.18 -6.19
C PHE A 54 4.33 -4.90 -6.95
N SER A 55 5.59 -4.45 -6.92
CA SER A 55 6.03 -3.29 -7.71
C SER A 55 6.59 -3.77 -9.06
N LEU A 56 5.89 -3.42 -10.15
CA LEU A 56 6.14 -3.92 -11.51
C LEU A 56 7.11 -3.04 -12.30
N LEU A 57 7.27 -1.79 -11.88
CA LEU A 57 8.29 -0.85 -12.34
C LEU A 57 9.03 -0.26 -11.13
N GLY A 58 10.32 -0.10 -11.31
CA GLY A 58 11.19 0.72 -10.49
C GLY A 58 12.45 1.00 -11.29
N ILE A 59 12.92 2.25 -11.34
CA ILE A 59 14.31 2.52 -11.70
C ILE A 59 15.16 1.79 -10.64
N GLY A 60 15.62 0.58 -10.97
CA GLY A 60 16.56 -0.22 -10.16
C GLY A 60 16.00 -1.26 -9.20
N GLU A 61 14.69 -1.32 -8.87
CA GLU A 61 14.20 -2.26 -7.83
C GLU A 61 12.83 -2.87 -8.18
N SER A 62 12.83 -4.11 -8.66
CA SER A 62 11.64 -4.97 -8.61
C SER A 62 11.54 -5.56 -7.20
N GLY A 63 10.43 -5.40 -6.50
CA GLY A 63 10.32 -5.88 -5.11
C GLY A 63 8.90 -6.27 -4.69
N ALA A 64 8.82 -7.20 -3.74
CA ALA A 64 7.61 -7.50 -3.01
C ALA A 64 7.53 -6.61 -1.76
N ARG A 65 6.31 -6.21 -1.41
CA ARG A 65 6.02 -5.52 -0.16
C ARG A 65 4.91 -6.23 0.58
N LEU A 66 5.14 -6.48 1.86
CA LEU A 66 4.13 -6.94 2.81
C LEU A 66 3.53 -5.72 3.51
N SER A 67 2.20 -5.64 3.60
CA SER A 67 1.50 -4.68 4.44
C SER A 67 0.61 -5.40 5.44
N VAL A 68 0.73 -5.05 6.72
CA VAL A 68 -0.07 -5.61 7.81
C VAL A 68 -0.81 -4.47 8.49
N ASN A 69 -2.12 -4.63 8.67
CA ASN A 69 -3.00 -3.61 9.20
C ASN A 69 -3.73 -4.14 10.44
N ASP A 70 -3.92 -3.28 11.45
CA ASP A 70 -4.85 -3.58 12.54
C ASP A 70 -6.30 -3.68 12.02
N LYS A 71 -7.09 -4.59 12.62
CA LYS A 71 -8.52 -4.77 12.33
C LYS A 71 -9.36 -4.75 13.61
N GLY A 72 -9.11 -3.75 14.45
CA GLY A 72 -9.84 -3.57 15.71
C GLY A 72 -9.22 -4.25 16.94
N GLU A 73 -8.04 -4.86 16.80
CA GLU A 73 -7.19 -5.31 17.92
C GLU A 73 -5.93 -4.42 18.05
N GLU A 74 -6.13 -3.11 18.09
CA GLU A 74 -5.06 -2.13 17.94
C GLU A 74 -4.02 -2.19 19.08
N VAL A 75 -4.44 -2.53 20.31
CA VAL A 75 -3.50 -2.69 21.44
C VAL A 75 -2.56 -3.86 21.19
N ALA A 76 -3.11 -5.04 20.85
CA ALA A 76 -2.31 -6.21 20.52
C ALA A 76 -1.45 -6.00 19.27
N PHE A 77 -1.95 -5.27 18.28
CA PHE A 77 -1.16 -4.87 17.10
C PHE A 77 0.06 -4.06 17.51
N ARG A 78 -0.12 -3.05 18.37
CA ARG A 78 0.95 -2.14 18.80
C ARG A 78 1.99 -2.86 19.65
N GLU A 79 1.57 -3.72 20.57
CA GLU A 79 2.48 -4.57 21.34
C GLU A 79 3.32 -5.44 20.41
N ARG A 80 2.69 -6.10 19.45
CA ARG A 80 3.41 -6.94 18.49
C ARG A 80 4.32 -6.12 17.56
N LEU A 81 3.88 -4.93 17.16
CA LEU A 81 4.68 -4.01 16.37
C LEU A 81 5.94 -3.58 17.13
N ARG A 82 5.85 -3.34 18.45
CA ARG A 82 7.01 -3.06 19.31
C ARG A 82 7.98 -4.22 19.38
N GLU A 83 7.48 -5.46 19.42
CA GLU A 83 8.33 -6.65 19.42
C GLU A 83 9.13 -6.82 18.12
N VAL A 84 8.51 -6.55 16.95
CA VAL A 84 9.15 -6.75 15.65
C VAL A 84 9.91 -5.53 15.13
N ALA A 85 9.61 -4.32 15.61
CA ALA A 85 10.23 -3.09 15.12
C ALA A 85 11.77 -3.10 15.12
N PRO A 86 12.46 -3.58 16.18
CA PRO A 86 13.92 -3.64 16.19
C PRO A 86 14.51 -4.50 15.07
N SER A 87 13.90 -5.65 14.76
CA SER A 87 14.40 -6.54 13.69
C SER A 87 14.19 -5.95 12.29
N LEU A 88 13.34 -4.93 12.17
CA LEU A 88 13.09 -4.19 10.94
C LEU A 88 13.95 -2.92 10.82
N GLY A 89 14.77 -2.60 11.82
CA GLY A 89 15.56 -1.36 11.87
C GLY A 89 14.71 -0.12 12.11
N LEU A 90 13.62 -0.27 12.89
CA LEU A 90 12.84 0.84 13.44
C LEU A 90 13.29 1.10 14.87
N ALA A 91 13.72 2.33 15.15
CA ALA A 91 14.06 2.72 16.52
C ALA A 91 12.79 2.96 17.35
N GLU A 92 12.83 2.60 18.64
CA GLU A 92 11.69 2.77 19.55
C GLU A 92 11.15 4.22 19.60
N PRO A 93 11.99 5.28 19.63
CA PRO A 93 11.48 6.65 19.57
C PRO A 93 10.70 6.99 18.30
N GLN A 94 11.01 6.34 17.17
CA GLN A 94 10.29 6.54 15.91
C GLN A 94 8.94 5.86 15.94
N LEU A 95 8.89 4.65 16.52
CA LEU A 95 7.64 3.94 16.73
C LEU A 95 6.75 4.71 17.72
N ASP A 96 7.30 5.24 18.81
CA ASP A 96 6.58 6.08 19.77
C ASP A 96 6.07 7.37 19.14
N ALA A 97 6.90 8.04 18.33
CA ALA A 97 6.50 9.23 17.61
C ALA A 97 5.27 8.96 16.72
N MET A 98 5.26 7.83 15.99
CA MET A 98 4.13 7.39 15.17
C MET A 98 2.92 6.99 16.02
N LEU A 99 3.07 6.06 16.96
CA LEU A 99 1.95 5.58 17.77
C LEU A 99 1.33 6.67 18.65
N GLY A 100 2.10 7.72 18.99
CA GLY A 100 1.63 8.87 19.75
C GLY A 100 0.81 9.90 18.96
N VAL A 101 0.77 9.83 17.62
CA VAL A 101 -0.15 10.67 16.80
C VAL A 101 -1.51 10.03 16.58
N SER A 102 -1.65 8.76 16.96
CA SER A 102 -2.83 7.95 16.69
C SER A 102 -3.29 7.31 18.00
N PRO A 103 -4.32 7.83 18.68
CA PRO A 103 -4.97 7.08 19.74
C PRO A 103 -5.64 5.82 19.15
N PRO A 104 -5.64 4.68 19.88
CA PRO A 104 -6.45 3.52 19.52
C PRO A 104 -7.92 3.91 19.29
N GLY A 105 -8.52 3.42 18.21
CA GLY A 105 -9.94 3.50 17.86
C GLY A 105 -10.24 4.53 16.78
N VAL A 106 -9.24 5.36 16.44
CA VAL A 106 -9.40 6.54 15.58
C VAL A 106 -8.70 6.36 14.24
N VAL A 107 -7.55 5.68 14.23
CA VAL A 107 -6.65 5.60 13.07
C VAL A 107 -6.06 4.19 13.01
N GLN A 108 -6.20 3.56 11.84
CA GLN A 108 -5.56 2.29 11.52
C GLN A 108 -4.07 2.52 11.33
N THR A 109 -3.25 1.74 12.04
CA THR A 109 -1.82 1.69 11.80
C THR A 109 -1.52 0.55 10.84
N THR A 110 -0.82 0.89 9.76
CA THR A 110 -0.40 -0.08 8.75
C THR A 110 1.13 -0.10 8.68
N LEU A 111 1.72 -1.28 8.87
CA LEU A 111 3.15 -1.50 8.67
C LEU A 111 3.37 -2.02 7.25
N GLY A 112 4.04 -1.25 6.40
CA GLY A 112 4.54 -1.69 5.11
C GLY A 112 6.03 -1.98 5.18
N VAL A 113 6.50 -3.11 4.67
CA VAL A 113 7.93 -3.39 4.60
C VAL A 113 8.31 -3.72 3.16
N LYS A 114 9.34 -3.04 2.64
CA LYS A 114 9.90 -3.21 1.29
C LYS A 114 11.32 -3.76 1.40
N TRP A 115 11.60 -4.77 0.60
CA TRP A 115 12.94 -5.32 0.42
C TRP A 115 13.41 -5.09 -1.02
N PRO A 116 14.68 -4.69 -1.22
CA PRO A 116 15.23 -4.44 -2.56
C PRO A 116 15.66 -5.76 -3.22
N ASP A 117 16.04 -6.76 -2.40
CA ASP A 117 16.48 -8.11 -2.73
C ASP A 117 16.11 -9.05 -1.57
N ALA A 118 15.87 -10.35 -1.84
CA ALA A 118 15.80 -11.31 -0.72
C ALA A 118 17.19 -11.56 -0.17
N GLY A 119 17.26 -11.72 1.15
CA GLY A 119 18.49 -11.98 1.88
C GLY A 119 19.10 -10.73 2.51
N GLY A 120 18.69 -9.53 2.11
CA GLY A 120 19.11 -8.27 2.73
C GLY A 120 18.21 -7.81 3.87
N ALA A 121 18.73 -6.90 4.70
CA ALA A 121 17.91 -6.12 5.62
C ALA A 121 16.81 -5.35 4.85
N PRO A 122 15.67 -5.01 5.46
CA PRO A 122 14.64 -4.19 4.82
C PRO A 122 15.25 -2.95 4.14
N SER A 123 14.99 -2.76 2.84
CA SER A 123 15.36 -1.50 2.17
C SER A 123 14.55 -0.34 2.70
N ARG A 124 13.35 -0.61 3.21
CA ARG A 124 12.44 0.43 3.66
C ARG A 124 11.37 -0.18 4.52
N VAL A 125 11.12 0.43 5.65
CA VAL A 125 9.93 0.23 6.45
C VAL A 125 9.09 1.47 6.30
N THR A 126 7.81 1.32 6.02
CA THR A 126 6.87 2.42 5.92
C THR A 126 5.81 2.25 6.99
N LEU A 127 5.68 3.24 7.87
CA LEU A 127 4.59 3.32 8.83
C LEU A 127 3.49 4.22 8.25
N TYR A 128 2.27 3.70 8.17
CA TYR A 128 1.10 4.36 7.62
C TYR A 128 0.08 4.60 8.73
N HIS A 129 -0.50 5.79 8.76
CA HIS A 129 -1.68 6.13 9.54
C HIS A 129 -2.82 6.46 8.57
N GLU A 130 -3.83 5.60 8.54
CA GLU A 130 -5.04 5.80 7.76
C GLU A 130 -6.20 6.08 8.72
N GLU A 131 -6.91 7.19 8.54
CA GLU A 131 -8.08 7.48 9.36
C GLU A 131 -9.20 6.49 9.00
N LEU A 132 -9.65 5.70 9.97
CA LEU A 132 -10.68 4.67 9.77
C LEU A 132 -12.07 5.26 9.51
N PHE A 133 -12.26 6.49 9.97
CA PHE A 133 -13.46 7.29 9.81
C PHE A 133 -12.99 8.72 9.57
N ARG A 134 -13.76 9.52 8.81
CA ARG A 134 -13.51 10.95 8.59
C ARG A 134 -13.31 11.65 9.93
N ALA A 135 -12.09 11.71 10.45
CA ALA A 135 -11.82 12.50 11.62
C ALA A 135 -11.83 13.95 11.15
N ALA A 136 -12.39 14.83 11.95
CA ALA A 136 -12.57 16.24 11.58
C ALA A 136 -11.24 16.96 11.28
N ASP A 137 -10.10 16.36 11.64
CA ASP A 137 -8.79 17.01 11.72
C ASP A 137 -7.67 16.32 10.92
N GLY A 138 -7.95 15.55 9.86
CA GLY A 138 -6.90 14.83 9.13
C GLY A 138 -5.76 15.70 8.54
N ALA A 139 -6.01 17.00 8.30
CA ALA A 139 -4.95 17.95 7.95
C ALA A 139 -4.00 18.24 9.14
N ALA A 140 -4.54 18.27 10.37
CA ALA A 140 -3.74 18.39 11.58
C ALA A 140 -2.94 17.10 11.85
N LEU A 141 -3.51 15.92 11.58
CA LEU A 141 -2.77 14.65 11.65
C LEU A 141 -1.55 14.65 10.71
N ILE A 142 -1.75 15.05 9.45
CA ILE A 142 -0.65 15.20 8.49
C ILE A 142 0.39 16.18 9.02
N ALA A 143 -0.04 17.35 9.50
CA ALA A 143 0.88 18.36 10.00
C ALA A 143 1.70 17.89 11.20
N GLU A 144 1.06 17.20 12.15
CA GLU A 144 1.68 16.66 13.35
C GLU A 144 2.71 15.57 13.01
N VAL A 145 2.39 14.65 12.10
CA VAL A 145 3.36 13.63 11.66
C VAL A 145 4.57 14.28 11.00
N PHE A 146 4.37 15.25 10.11
CA PHE A 146 5.51 15.94 9.49
C PHE A 146 6.36 16.65 10.55
N HIS A 147 5.74 17.33 11.52
CA HIS A 147 6.45 18.01 12.60
C HIS A 147 7.29 17.03 13.46
N ARG A 148 6.70 15.91 13.88
CA ARG A 148 7.40 14.89 14.70
C ARG A 148 8.59 14.25 14.00
N PHE A 149 8.54 14.18 12.67
CA PHE A 149 9.63 13.66 11.85
C PHE A 149 10.54 14.76 11.28
N GLY A 150 10.45 15.98 11.82
CA GLY A 150 11.36 17.08 11.50
C GLY A 150 11.19 17.67 10.09
N ALA A 151 10.06 17.41 9.44
CA ALA A 151 9.75 17.89 8.10
C ALA A 151 8.75 19.06 8.14
N ARG A 152 8.82 19.93 7.14
CA ARG A 152 7.82 20.99 6.98
C ARG A 152 6.49 20.38 6.52
N PRO A 153 5.35 20.64 7.20
CA PRO A 153 4.07 20.11 6.78
C PRO A 153 3.62 20.73 5.45
N PRO A 154 2.99 19.95 4.57
CA PRO A 154 2.55 20.46 3.28
C PRO A 154 1.25 21.27 3.41
N GLU A 155 1.02 22.18 2.47
CA GLU A 155 -0.24 22.93 2.42
C GLU A 155 -1.44 22.00 2.12
N PRO A 156 -2.60 22.20 2.75
CA PRO A 156 -3.82 21.46 2.45
C PRO A 156 -4.23 21.53 0.98
N ARG A 157 -4.93 20.50 0.50
CA ARG A 157 -5.42 20.43 -0.89
C ARG A 157 -6.93 20.67 -0.96
N SER A 158 -7.36 21.51 -1.89
CA SER A 158 -8.78 21.71 -2.19
C SER A 158 -9.38 20.52 -2.95
N GLY A 159 -10.64 20.18 -2.67
CA GLY A 159 -11.39 19.17 -3.43
C GLY A 159 -11.07 17.72 -3.07
N VAL A 160 -10.31 17.50 -2.00
CA VAL A 160 -9.97 16.17 -1.47
C VAL A 160 -10.12 16.13 0.04
N GLU A 161 -10.35 14.94 0.58
CA GLU A 161 -10.38 14.68 2.02
C GLU A 161 -9.03 14.10 2.45
N PRO A 162 -8.44 14.53 3.58
CA PRO A 162 -7.25 13.86 4.12
C PRO A 162 -7.62 12.41 4.41
N GLY A 163 -6.75 11.47 4.00
CA GLY A 163 -7.02 10.04 4.11
C GLY A 163 -5.96 9.28 4.88
N ALA A 164 -4.69 9.59 4.65
CA ALA A 164 -3.59 8.96 5.37
C ALA A 164 -2.31 9.80 5.33
N VAL A 165 -1.36 9.46 6.20
CA VAL A 165 0.02 9.93 6.15
C VAL A 165 0.95 8.74 6.34
N ALA A 166 2.11 8.76 5.67
CA ALA A 166 3.09 7.70 5.79
C ALA A 166 4.51 8.24 5.93
N VAL A 167 5.33 7.53 6.70
CA VAL A 167 6.75 7.82 6.91
C VAL A 167 7.56 6.63 6.42
N ASP A 168 8.46 6.86 5.46
CA ASP A 168 9.41 5.88 4.94
C ASP A 168 10.71 5.97 5.76
N ILE A 169 11.13 4.85 6.33
CA ILE A 169 12.34 4.69 7.16
C ILE A 169 13.27 3.66 6.51
N HIS A 170 14.56 3.96 6.43
CA HIS A 170 15.62 3.03 6.04
C HIS A 170 16.69 3.02 7.11
N ARG A 171 16.93 1.88 7.76
CA ARG A 171 17.96 1.72 8.80
C ARG A 171 17.93 2.86 9.82
N GLU A 172 16.78 3.03 10.48
CA GLU A 172 16.53 4.09 11.47
C GLU A 172 16.59 5.53 10.92
N GLN A 173 16.75 5.75 9.62
CA GLN A 173 16.73 7.08 9.03
C GLN A 173 15.42 7.31 8.30
N VAL A 174 14.77 8.45 8.56
CA VAL A 174 13.64 8.91 7.73
C VAL A 174 14.18 9.25 6.35
N VAL A 175 13.68 8.55 5.33
CA VAL A 175 14.06 8.77 3.93
C VAL A 175 12.96 9.43 3.10
N GLY A 176 11.75 9.54 3.65
CA GLY A 176 10.71 10.32 3.02
C GLY A 176 9.38 10.28 3.77
N LEU A 177 8.48 11.16 3.35
CA LEU A 177 7.12 11.25 3.87
C LEU A 177 6.13 11.25 2.71
N LYS A 178 4.89 10.86 2.98
CA LYS A 178 3.80 10.91 2.02
C LYS A 178 2.55 11.39 2.71
N ASP A 179 1.84 12.32 2.07
CA ASP A 179 0.44 12.55 2.41
C ASP A 179 -0.45 11.78 1.43
N TYR A 180 -1.62 11.36 1.87
CA TYR A 180 -2.59 10.68 1.05
C TYR A 180 -3.93 11.35 1.24
N TRP A 181 -4.56 11.65 0.11
CA TRP A 181 -5.83 12.35 0.05
C TRP A 181 -6.81 11.52 -0.77
N ILE A 182 -8.00 11.30 -0.24
CA ILE A 182 -9.04 10.54 -0.91
C ILE A 182 -9.79 11.46 -1.88
N ALA A 183 -9.90 11.02 -3.13
CA ALA A 183 -10.69 11.64 -4.16
C ALA A 183 -11.77 10.66 -4.65
N THR A 184 -13.03 11.09 -4.66
CA THR A 184 -14.14 10.31 -5.22
C THR A 184 -14.71 11.07 -6.42
N GLU A 185 -14.57 10.52 -7.62
CA GLU A 185 -15.00 11.16 -8.86
C GLU A 185 -16.24 10.49 -9.44
N LYS A 186 -17.11 11.29 -10.06
CA LYS A 186 -18.21 10.84 -10.92
C LYS A 186 -17.82 11.04 -12.39
N SER A 187 -18.45 10.29 -13.30
CA SER A 187 -18.11 10.19 -14.74
C SER A 187 -17.87 11.51 -15.50
N ALA A 188 -18.38 12.65 -15.02
CA ALA A 188 -18.26 13.96 -15.68
C ALA A 188 -17.57 15.06 -14.84
N ALA A 189 -17.05 14.75 -13.65
CA ALA A 189 -16.54 15.76 -12.72
C ALA A 189 -15.21 15.32 -12.09
N PRO A 190 -14.05 15.69 -12.68
CA PRO A 190 -12.76 15.49 -12.02
C PRO A 190 -12.72 16.32 -10.73
N THR A 191 -12.36 15.71 -9.60
CA THR A 191 -12.38 16.38 -8.30
C THR A 191 -11.04 17.02 -7.93
N VAL A 192 -9.95 16.62 -8.62
CA VAL A 192 -8.59 17.08 -8.31
C VAL A 192 -7.81 17.36 -9.59
N ALA A 193 -7.02 18.43 -9.58
CA ALA A 193 -5.99 18.66 -10.57
C ALA A 193 -4.81 17.71 -10.32
N LEU A 194 -4.30 17.09 -11.38
CA LEU A 194 -3.19 16.13 -11.31
C LEU A 194 -2.11 16.48 -12.34
N PRO A 195 -0.84 16.13 -12.08
CA PRO A 195 0.22 16.08 -13.09
C PRO A 195 -0.25 15.37 -14.37
N LYS A 196 0.27 15.77 -15.55
CA LYS A 196 -0.27 15.30 -16.85
C LYS A 196 -0.20 13.78 -16.98
N ALA A 197 0.89 13.17 -16.54
CA ALA A 197 1.05 11.73 -16.58
C ALA A 197 0.07 11.00 -15.65
N LEU A 198 -0.21 11.55 -14.45
CA LEU A 198 -1.24 11.00 -13.55
C LEU A 198 -2.64 11.23 -14.09
N GLU A 199 -2.91 12.33 -14.79
CA GLU A 199 -4.19 12.57 -15.43
C GLU A 199 -4.46 11.56 -16.55
N ALA A 200 -3.46 11.24 -17.36
CA ALA A 200 -3.58 10.21 -18.39
C ALA A 200 -3.90 8.85 -17.78
N PHE A 201 -3.21 8.48 -16.69
CA PHE A 201 -3.51 7.26 -15.93
C PHE A 201 -4.92 7.28 -15.34
N ARG A 202 -5.32 8.39 -14.70
CA ARG A 202 -6.67 8.62 -14.16
C ARG A 202 -7.75 8.41 -15.21
N ARG A 203 -7.59 8.94 -16.43
CA ARG A 203 -8.59 8.78 -17.51
C ARG A 203 -8.75 7.33 -17.96
N ALA A 204 -7.71 6.50 -17.81
CA ALA A 204 -7.74 5.09 -18.18
C ALA A 204 -8.36 4.20 -17.10
N THR A 205 -8.52 4.67 -15.85
CA THR A 205 -9.04 3.82 -14.77
C THR A 205 -10.54 3.59 -14.90
N PRO A 206 -11.03 2.35 -14.73
CA PRO A 206 -12.45 2.03 -14.78
C PRO A 206 -13.28 2.72 -13.69
N PHE A 207 -14.54 3.00 -14.00
CA PHE A 207 -15.57 3.36 -13.00
C PHE A 207 -16.24 2.09 -12.44
N ALA A 208 -16.66 2.16 -11.17
CA ALA A 208 -17.57 1.19 -10.58
C ALA A 208 -18.96 1.36 -11.22
N ARG A 209 -19.45 0.30 -11.91
CA ARG A 209 -20.66 0.36 -12.73
C ARG A 209 -21.91 0.75 -11.95
N GLU A 210 -22.06 0.22 -10.73
CA GLU A 210 -23.27 0.41 -9.92
C GLU A 210 -23.38 1.82 -9.35
N ARG A 211 -22.24 2.41 -8.97
CA ARG A 211 -22.19 3.71 -8.31
C ARG A 211 -21.87 4.85 -9.27
N GLY A 212 -21.37 4.54 -10.47
CA GLY A 212 -20.89 5.53 -11.44
C GLY A 212 -19.72 6.35 -10.91
N THR A 213 -19.00 5.83 -9.91
CA THR A 213 -17.91 6.50 -9.21
C THR A 213 -16.60 5.75 -9.37
N ARG A 214 -15.50 6.46 -9.14
CA ARG A 214 -14.17 5.89 -8.96
C ARG A 214 -13.49 6.57 -7.79
N ARG A 215 -12.76 5.80 -7.00
CA ARG A 215 -12.04 6.30 -5.82
C ARG A 215 -10.55 6.20 -6.04
N TYR A 216 -9.87 7.24 -5.57
CA TYR A 216 -8.42 7.33 -5.61
C TYR A 216 -7.85 7.76 -4.28
N LEU A 217 -6.64 7.29 -4.03
CA LEU A 217 -5.73 7.98 -3.13
C LEU A 217 -4.73 8.76 -3.97
N VAL A 218 -4.68 10.06 -3.77
CA VAL A 218 -3.70 10.96 -4.37
C VAL A 218 -2.67 11.29 -3.31
N ALA A 219 -1.39 11.08 -3.61
CA ALA A 219 -0.31 11.34 -2.69
C ALA A 219 0.74 12.28 -3.26
N ARG A 220 1.25 13.16 -2.40
CA ARG A 220 2.55 13.82 -2.60
C ARG A 220 3.60 13.02 -1.87
N ARG A 221 4.79 12.98 -2.47
CA ARG A 221 5.96 12.35 -1.89
C ARG A 221 6.94 13.45 -1.54
N PHE A 222 7.44 13.40 -0.32
CA PHE A 222 8.38 14.36 0.21
C PHE A 222 9.66 13.64 0.62
N ASP A 223 10.79 14.32 0.48
CA ASP A 223 12.01 13.87 1.13
C ASP A 223 11.97 14.19 2.64
N ARG A 224 13.08 13.92 3.33
CA ARG A 224 13.20 14.18 4.77
C ARG A 224 13.12 15.66 5.15
N ALA A 225 13.43 16.58 4.24
CA ALA A 225 13.35 18.01 4.50
C ALA A 225 11.90 18.52 4.37
N GLY A 226 11.03 17.72 3.76
CA GLY A 226 9.67 18.12 3.41
C GLY A 226 9.56 18.71 2.01
N ASP A 227 10.60 18.56 1.17
CA ASP A 227 10.56 19.03 -0.22
C ASP A 227 9.82 18.02 -1.10
N LEU A 228 8.97 18.52 -1.99
CA LEU A 228 8.19 17.68 -2.91
C LEU A 228 9.12 16.99 -3.93
N VAL A 229 9.18 15.66 -3.89
CA VAL A 229 10.01 14.84 -4.77
C VAL A 229 9.21 14.00 -5.77
N GLY A 230 7.88 14.03 -5.69
CA GLY A 230 7.05 13.35 -6.67
C GLY A 230 5.60 13.20 -6.26
N HIS A 231 4.86 12.47 -7.10
CA HIS A 231 3.44 12.24 -6.93
C HIS A 231 3.11 10.75 -7.04
N LYS A 232 1.98 10.36 -6.48
CA LYS A 232 1.45 9.01 -6.61
C LYS A 232 -0.07 9.06 -6.73
N LEU A 233 -0.62 8.26 -7.62
CA LEU A 233 -2.06 8.04 -7.76
C LEU A 233 -2.34 6.56 -7.59
N LEU A 234 -3.14 6.20 -6.58
CA LEU A 234 -3.64 4.85 -6.38
C LEU A 234 -5.11 4.80 -6.76
N TRP A 235 -5.45 3.93 -7.70
CA TRP A 235 -6.83 3.58 -8.02
C TRP A 235 -7.30 2.46 -7.10
N MET A 236 -8.44 2.66 -6.44
CA MET A 236 -9.11 1.65 -5.64
C MET A 236 -10.10 0.91 -6.55
N SER A 237 -9.88 -0.39 -6.77
CA SER A 237 -10.64 -1.13 -7.77
C SER A 237 -12.09 -1.43 -7.36
N GLU A 238 -12.39 -1.31 -6.06
CA GLU A 238 -13.66 -1.72 -5.42
C GLU A 238 -14.09 -3.14 -5.82
N ALA A 239 -13.12 -4.00 -6.13
CA ALA A 239 -13.35 -5.30 -6.74
C ALA A 239 -13.86 -6.33 -5.72
N HIS A 240 -15.11 -6.17 -5.29
CA HIS A 240 -15.80 -7.11 -4.41
C HIS A 240 -16.58 -8.17 -5.18
N GLU A 241 -16.75 -7.99 -6.49
CA GLU A 241 -17.49 -8.87 -7.40
C GLU A 241 -16.61 -9.44 -8.52
N PRO A 242 -16.85 -10.68 -8.99
CA PRO A 242 -16.07 -11.30 -10.07
C PRO A 242 -15.91 -10.43 -11.33
N ALA A 243 -16.97 -9.74 -11.74
CA ALA A 243 -16.94 -8.86 -12.92
C ALA A 243 -16.06 -7.63 -12.69
N ALA A 244 -15.96 -7.13 -11.44
CA ALA A 244 -15.07 -6.04 -11.09
C ALA A 244 -13.61 -6.49 -11.06
N VAL A 245 -13.34 -7.71 -10.60
CA VAL A 245 -11.99 -8.31 -10.61
C VAL A 245 -11.46 -8.45 -12.04
N ALA A 246 -12.27 -8.96 -12.97
CA ALA A 246 -11.87 -9.10 -14.38
C ALA A 246 -11.51 -7.75 -15.01
N ARG A 247 -12.30 -6.69 -14.74
CA ARG A 247 -11.99 -5.32 -15.21
C ARG A 247 -10.70 -4.77 -14.61
N ALA A 248 -10.47 -5.03 -13.33
CA ALA A 248 -9.28 -4.55 -12.66
C ALA A 248 -8.01 -5.21 -13.21
N TRP A 249 -8.05 -6.52 -13.50
CA TRP A 249 -6.96 -7.20 -14.21
C TRP A 249 -6.77 -6.70 -15.64
N ALA A 250 -7.85 -6.49 -16.39
CA ALA A 250 -7.77 -5.92 -17.75
C ALA A 250 -7.13 -4.53 -17.76
N PHE A 251 -7.44 -3.70 -16.75
CA PHE A 251 -6.77 -2.42 -16.55
C PHE A 251 -5.29 -2.57 -16.23
N VAL A 252 -4.89 -3.50 -15.35
CA VAL A 252 -3.46 -3.77 -15.07
C VAL A 252 -2.71 -4.16 -16.34
N ASP A 253 -3.30 -5.03 -17.17
CA ASP A 253 -2.70 -5.46 -18.43
C ASP A 253 -2.56 -4.29 -19.41
N ASP A 254 -3.57 -3.42 -19.49
CA ASP A 254 -3.52 -2.23 -20.34
C ASP A 254 -2.50 -1.19 -19.87
N ALA A 255 -2.45 -0.91 -18.57
CA ALA A 255 -1.45 -0.03 -17.97
C ALA A 255 -0.03 -0.56 -18.23
N ARG A 256 0.18 -1.88 -18.12
CA ARG A 256 1.46 -2.54 -18.43
C ARG A 256 1.89 -2.27 -19.88
N ARG A 257 0.96 -2.39 -20.83
CA ARG A 257 1.24 -2.13 -22.26
C ARG A 257 1.54 -0.66 -22.53
N ARG A 258 0.71 0.26 -22.03
CA ARG A 258 0.86 1.70 -22.30
C ARG A 258 2.15 2.29 -21.75
N LEU A 259 2.58 1.82 -20.59
CA LEU A 259 3.82 2.26 -19.95
C LEU A 259 5.05 1.52 -20.50
N ALA A 260 4.87 0.61 -21.46
CA ALA A 260 5.92 -0.24 -22.03
C ALA A 260 6.73 -0.99 -20.96
N LEU A 261 6.04 -1.59 -19.99
CA LEU A 261 6.70 -2.20 -18.84
C LEU A 261 7.52 -3.43 -19.26
N PRO A 262 8.82 -3.50 -18.90
CA PRO A 262 9.58 -4.70 -19.16
C PRO A 262 8.99 -5.88 -18.37
N ALA A 263 9.12 -7.09 -18.91
CA ALA A 263 8.78 -8.31 -18.20
C ALA A 263 9.76 -8.52 -17.03
N SER A 264 9.52 -7.84 -15.91
CA SER A 264 10.30 -7.93 -14.68
C SER A 264 10.03 -9.24 -13.93
N ARG A 265 10.82 -9.54 -12.90
CA ARG A 265 10.56 -10.69 -12.01
C ARG A 265 9.22 -10.53 -11.28
N ALA A 266 8.94 -9.32 -10.79
CA ALA A 266 7.66 -8.99 -10.16
C ALA A 266 6.49 -9.19 -11.14
N SER A 267 6.67 -8.79 -12.40
CA SER A 267 5.70 -9.05 -13.47
C SER A 267 5.43 -10.55 -13.67
N ARG A 268 6.49 -11.37 -13.76
CA ARG A 268 6.33 -12.84 -13.89
C ARG A 268 5.71 -13.48 -12.66
N ALA A 269 6.05 -13.01 -11.46
CA ALA A 269 5.46 -13.51 -10.22
C ALA A 269 3.97 -13.18 -10.12
N LEU A 270 3.58 -11.97 -10.52
CA LEU A 270 2.18 -11.56 -10.61
C LEU A 270 1.41 -12.42 -11.61
N ASP A 271 1.98 -12.66 -12.80
CA ASP A 271 1.37 -13.52 -13.82
C ASP A 271 1.22 -14.97 -13.32
N ARG A 272 2.21 -15.50 -12.60
CA ARG A 272 2.12 -16.83 -11.97
C ARG A 272 1.03 -16.91 -10.91
N LEU A 273 0.95 -15.92 -10.01
CA LEU A 273 -0.10 -15.85 -8.99
C LEU A 273 -1.49 -15.82 -9.61
N ARG A 274 -1.67 -14.95 -10.61
CA ARG A 274 -2.93 -14.85 -11.36
C ARG A 274 -3.30 -16.17 -12.05
N SER A 275 -2.33 -16.91 -12.57
CA SER A 275 -2.59 -18.20 -13.24
C SER A 275 -2.98 -19.33 -12.28
N ARG A 276 -2.43 -19.34 -11.06
CA ARG A 276 -2.78 -20.31 -10.01
C ARG A 276 -4.19 -20.06 -9.46
N TRP A 277 -4.59 -18.80 -9.36
CA TRP A 277 -5.86 -18.38 -8.78
C TRP A 277 -6.86 -18.05 -9.89
N SER A 278 -7.27 -19.09 -10.62
CA SER A 278 -8.19 -19.00 -11.78
C SER A 278 -9.62 -18.63 -11.40
N HIS A 279 -10.00 -18.77 -10.12
CA HIS A 279 -11.31 -18.34 -9.63
C HIS A 279 -11.29 -16.82 -9.33
N PRO A 280 -12.07 -16.00 -10.06
CA PRO A 280 -12.00 -14.54 -9.96
C PRO A 280 -12.34 -13.97 -8.58
N ALA A 281 -13.00 -14.77 -7.72
CA ALA A 281 -13.38 -14.31 -6.39
C ALA A 281 -12.22 -14.34 -5.38
N SER A 282 -11.12 -15.03 -5.67
CA SER A 282 -10.17 -15.44 -4.63
C SER A 282 -8.89 -14.59 -4.61
N LEU A 283 -8.45 -14.05 -5.76
CA LEU A 283 -7.31 -13.12 -5.89
C LEU A 283 -7.69 -11.93 -6.78
N TYR A 284 -7.59 -10.71 -6.26
CA TYR A 284 -7.93 -9.51 -7.03
C TYR A 284 -6.99 -8.34 -6.74
N PRO A 285 -6.72 -7.48 -7.74
CA PRO A 285 -5.96 -6.27 -7.51
C PRO A 285 -6.85 -5.27 -6.78
N ASP A 286 -6.62 -5.10 -5.48
CA ASP A 286 -7.38 -4.19 -4.60
C ASP A 286 -7.04 -2.73 -4.92
N LEU A 287 -5.73 -2.46 -5.12
CA LEU A 287 -5.23 -1.15 -5.51
C LEU A 287 -4.24 -1.26 -6.67
N VAL A 288 -4.24 -0.28 -7.55
CA VAL A 288 -3.19 -0.11 -8.57
C VAL A 288 -2.66 1.31 -8.51
N SER A 289 -1.35 1.46 -8.32
CA SER A 289 -0.72 2.78 -8.24
C SER A 289 0.23 3.07 -9.37
N LEU A 290 0.24 4.33 -9.81
CA LEU A 290 1.31 4.92 -10.61
C LEU A 290 2.05 5.96 -9.76
N ASP A 291 3.36 5.83 -9.70
CA ASP A 291 4.27 6.71 -8.97
C ASP A 291 5.08 7.51 -10.00
N LEU A 292 5.17 8.83 -9.81
CA LEU A 292 5.98 9.75 -10.61
C LEU A 292 7.07 10.40 -9.75
N ASP A 293 8.17 10.81 -10.38
CA ASP A 293 9.14 11.72 -9.78
C ASP A 293 8.70 13.18 -9.89
N ARG A 294 9.59 14.10 -9.49
CA ARG A 294 9.39 15.54 -9.56
C ARG A 294 9.24 16.08 -10.99
N ASP A 295 9.82 15.38 -11.97
CA ASP A 295 9.88 15.74 -13.38
C ASP A 295 8.77 15.00 -14.18
N GLU A 296 7.76 14.49 -13.47
CA GLU A 296 6.61 13.72 -13.96
C GLU A 296 6.97 12.42 -14.69
N GLN A 297 8.19 11.90 -14.51
CA GLN A 297 8.59 10.63 -15.12
C GLN A 297 8.03 9.45 -14.32
N PRO A 298 7.47 8.43 -14.98
CA PRO A 298 7.02 7.22 -14.30
C PRO A 298 8.16 6.52 -13.57
N LEU A 299 8.05 6.45 -12.24
CA LEU A 299 8.96 5.70 -11.39
C LEU A 299 8.52 4.26 -11.21
N GLY A 300 7.20 4.02 -11.14
CA GLY A 300 6.68 2.75 -10.69
C GLY A 300 5.19 2.53 -10.96
N LEU A 301 4.83 1.31 -11.35
CA LEU A 301 3.46 0.79 -11.34
C LEU A 301 3.44 -0.27 -10.24
N THR A 302 2.64 -0.08 -9.19
CA THR A 302 2.49 -1.06 -8.11
C THR A 302 1.09 -1.64 -8.13
N VAL A 303 1.00 -2.98 -8.08
CA VAL A 303 -0.28 -3.70 -8.00
C VAL A 303 -0.36 -4.31 -6.61
N TYR A 304 -1.34 -3.86 -5.84
CA TYR A 304 -1.68 -4.39 -4.53
C TYR A 304 -2.72 -5.46 -4.74
N VAL A 305 -2.43 -6.69 -4.30
CA VAL A 305 -3.29 -7.83 -4.55
C VAL A 305 -3.78 -8.35 -3.21
N SER A 306 -5.09 -8.48 -3.09
CA SER A 306 -5.72 -9.02 -1.89
C SER A 306 -6.33 -10.37 -2.20
N LEU A 307 -6.34 -11.23 -1.19
CA LEU A 307 -7.04 -12.51 -1.23
C LEU A 307 -8.41 -12.35 -0.58
N LYS A 308 -9.47 -12.72 -1.29
CA LYS A 308 -10.78 -12.96 -0.67
C LYS A 308 -10.84 -14.42 -0.23
N GLY A 309 -11.10 -14.64 1.05
CA GLY A 309 -11.70 -15.89 1.52
C GLY A 309 -13.20 -15.83 1.28
#